data_AF-A0A536G2Q3-F1
#
_entry.id   AF-A0A536G2Q3-F1
#
_cell.length_a   1.000
_cell.length_b   1.000
_cell.length_c   1.000
_cell.angle_alpha   90.00
_cell.angle_beta   90.00
_cell.angle_gamma   90.00
#
_symmetry.space_group_name_H-M   'P 1'
#
loop_
_entity.id
_entity.type
_entity.pdbx_description
1 polymer ?
#
loop_
_entity_poly.entity_id
_entity_poly.type
_entity_poly.pdbx_seq_one_letter_code
_entity_poly.pdbx_strand_id
1 'polypeptide(L)'
;MRSPSLHGHGCRTHEERARLDAQEIKTAVARQDAERAAAEPPFVNRRDPALAVGPDGRPAVSRRAPLWADIPDENWNDWRWQLSHRVNDLEEIEQVLNLTDEEREGLSAPDKFRVDITPYFISLIDPDDPNDPIRRQVIPLGREQQAFTAMMEDSLAEDRHSPVPGLVHRYPDRVLMLVTTQCASYCRYCTRSRIVGDPTQNFNRKDHEAQLDYLRRTPQVRDVLISGGDGLTLAPKLFESILRGLREISHIEIIRIGSRVPVFLPQRIDDELCATLEKYHPLWINLHFNHPNEITPEVSRAVDKLTKAGLPVGNQSVLLAGVNDCVHIQRALVHRLVENRIRPYYLYQCDLVEGSGHFRTPVGKGLEIMEGLRGHTSGYAVPTYVIDAPGGGGKIPVMPNYLISYSDHKVVLRNYEGYITTYEEPPTYDRHDEASCRFCQSQRAEPGQSGVLGLLEGERMWIEPKGFSEIHTRGNTEAHRLQDPSKWVPFGVGAIEGQAQAAGQLRVLEGGDPAPPVAPPSAATPPAVAPPSAATPPPKPEYGPGEEPRPRDGEPTGSAHGELL
;
A
#
# COMPACT_ATOMS: atom_id res chain seq x y z
N MET A 1 -48.78 -5.80 -95.87
CA MET A 1 -48.39 -7.01 -96.64
C MET A 1 -47.02 -7.47 -96.13
N ARG A 2 -46.97 -8.71 -95.59
CA ARG A 2 -45.83 -9.66 -95.40
C ARG A 2 -44.46 -9.18 -94.83
N SER A 3 -44.12 -9.76 -93.67
CA SER A 3 -42.81 -10.16 -93.08
C SER A 3 -41.74 -10.65 -94.09
N PRO A 4 -40.41 -10.74 -93.76
CA PRO A 4 -39.86 -11.22 -92.47
C PRO A 4 -38.50 -10.69 -91.90
N SER A 5 -38.43 -10.75 -90.56
CA SER A 5 -37.40 -11.27 -89.62
C SER A 5 -35.88 -10.93 -89.64
N LEU A 6 -35.41 -10.60 -88.41
CA LEU A 6 -34.20 -11.03 -87.66
C LEU A 6 -32.87 -10.22 -87.73
N HIS A 7 -32.67 -9.43 -86.67
CA HIS A 7 -31.56 -9.40 -85.68
C HIS A 7 -30.10 -9.03 -86.07
N GLY A 8 -29.58 -8.03 -85.32
CA GLY A 8 -28.26 -8.11 -84.66
C GLY A 8 -27.21 -7.07 -85.05
N HIS A 9 -26.99 -6.05 -84.21
CA HIS A 9 -25.73 -5.79 -83.48
C HIS A 9 -25.67 -4.37 -82.90
N GLY A 10 -25.46 -4.31 -81.58
CA GLY A 10 -25.34 -3.07 -80.80
C GLY A 10 -23.98 -2.40 -80.95
N CYS A 11 -24.01 -1.07 -81.05
CA CYS A 11 -22.87 -0.18 -80.95
C CYS A 11 -22.92 0.47 -79.55
N ARG A 12 -21.90 0.21 -78.71
CA ARG A 12 -21.78 0.82 -77.36
C ARG A 12 -21.28 2.25 -77.50
N THR A 13 -21.95 3.17 -76.81
CA THR A 13 -21.69 4.60 -76.77
C THR A 13 -20.88 5.00 -75.53
N HIS A 14 -19.76 5.69 -75.73
CA HIS A 14 -19.40 6.99 -75.13
C HIS A 14 -19.60 7.32 -73.61
N GLU A 15 -19.60 6.35 -72.69
CA GLU A 15 -19.69 6.62 -71.22
C GLU A 15 -18.52 6.04 -70.38
N GLU A 16 -17.27 6.07 -70.87
CA GLU A 16 -16.08 5.62 -70.11
C GLU A 16 -15.11 6.76 -69.76
N ARG A 17 -15.58 7.82 -69.11
CA ARG A 17 -14.69 8.81 -68.46
C ARG A 17 -15.13 9.15 -67.03
N ALA A 18 -14.41 8.51 -66.10
CA ALA A 18 -14.10 8.95 -64.74
C ALA A 18 -15.28 9.24 -63.78
N ARG A 19 -15.94 8.18 -63.33
CA ARG A 19 -16.40 8.12 -61.93
C ARG A 19 -15.36 7.31 -61.16
N LEU A 20 -14.35 7.98 -60.63
CA LEU A 20 -13.52 7.40 -59.58
C LEU A 20 -14.47 7.04 -58.43
N ASP A 21 -14.46 5.77 -58.03
CA ASP A 21 -15.30 5.31 -56.94
C ASP A 21 -14.89 6.06 -55.65
N ALA A 22 -15.85 6.60 -54.90
CA ALA A 22 -15.58 7.22 -53.61
C ALA A 22 -14.81 6.27 -52.67
N GLN A 23 -14.98 4.96 -52.86
CA GLN A 23 -14.25 3.92 -52.17
C GLN A 23 -12.77 3.83 -52.60
N GLU A 24 -12.47 4.01 -53.89
CA GLU A 24 -11.09 4.07 -54.40
C GLU A 24 -10.36 5.30 -53.87
N ILE A 25 -11.04 6.45 -53.80
CA ILE A 25 -10.48 7.68 -53.22
C ILE A 25 -10.21 7.51 -51.73
N LYS A 26 -11.15 6.94 -50.96
CA LYS A 26 -10.93 6.65 -49.53
C LYS A 26 -9.77 5.69 -49.30
N THR A 27 -9.64 4.67 -50.15
CA THR A 27 -8.56 3.69 -50.06
C THR A 27 -7.21 4.32 -50.40
N ALA A 28 -7.16 5.19 -51.42
CA ALA A 28 -5.96 5.93 -51.80
C ALA A 28 -5.53 6.92 -50.72
N VAL A 29 -6.47 7.66 -50.12
CA VAL A 29 -6.20 8.58 -49.00
C VAL A 29 -5.72 7.80 -47.77
N ALA A 30 -6.36 6.69 -47.41
CA ALA A 30 -5.91 5.86 -46.30
C ALA A 30 -4.51 5.26 -46.53
N ARG A 31 -4.18 4.89 -47.77
CA ARG A 31 -2.84 4.42 -48.14
C ARG A 31 -1.83 5.56 -48.05
N GLN A 32 -2.17 6.75 -48.54
CA GLN A 32 -1.32 7.92 -48.47
C GLN A 32 -1.10 8.40 -47.04
N ASP A 33 -2.13 8.35 -46.18
CA ASP A 33 -2.02 8.64 -44.75
C ASP A 33 -1.19 7.59 -44.02
N ALA A 34 -1.31 6.31 -44.37
CA ALA A 34 -0.46 5.24 -43.84
C ALA A 34 1.01 5.37 -44.30
N GLU A 35 1.24 5.70 -45.58
CA GLU A 35 2.57 5.98 -46.13
C GLU A 35 3.18 7.22 -45.47
N ARG A 36 2.38 8.27 -45.22
CA ARG A 36 2.81 9.50 -44.54
C ARG A 36 3.09 9.28 -43.06
N ALA A 37 2.26 8.49 -42.37
CA ALA A 37 2.48 8.07 -40.99
C ALA A 37 3.72 7.16 -40.84
N ALA A 38 4.03 6.36 -41.87
CA ALA A 38 5.25 5.53 -41.91
C ALA A 38 6.51 6.34 -42.27
N ALA A 39 6.36 7.50 -42.94
CA ALA A 39 7.47 8.36 -43.36
C ALA A 39 7.85 9.44 -42.34
N GLU A 40 6.93 9.81 -41.43
CA GLU A 40 7.26 10.71 -40.32
C GLU A 40 8.09 9.96 -39.26
N PRO A 41 9.26 10.49 -38.84
CA PRO A 41 10.03 9.85 -37.79
C PRO A 41 9.18 9.78 -36.52
N PRO A 42 9.21 8.65 -35.78
CA PRO A 42 8.40 8.51 -34.57
C PRO A 42 8.73 9.62 -33.58
N PHE A 43 7.72 10.16 -32.90
CA PHE A 43 7.93 11.16 -31.86
C PHE A 43 8.86 10.58 -30.77
N VAL A 44 9.97 11.28 -30.50
CA VAL A 44 10.91 10.92 -29.44
C VAL A 44 10.76 11.92 -28.30
N ASN A 45 10.23 11.47 -27.16
CA ASN A 45 10.21 12.27 -25.95
C ASN A 45 11.62 12.38 -25.38
N ARG A 46 12.33 13.47 -25.67
CA ARG A 46 13.68 13.74 -25.15
C ARG A 46 13.73 13.97 -23.63
N ARG A 47 12.58 14.10 -22.96
CA ARG A 47 12.50 14.17 -21.49
C ARG A 47 12.29 12.81 -20.83
N ASP A 48 12.14 11.72 -21.58
CA ASP A 48 12.06 10.39 -20.99
C ASP A 48 13.39 10.03 -20.31
N PRO A 49 13.42 9.83 -18.97
CA PRO A 49 14.65 9.51 -18.26
C PRO A 49 15.31 8.21 -18.74
N ALA A 50 14.53 7.25 -19.23
CA ALA A 50 15.05 5.98 -19.74
C ALA A 50 15.75 6.14 -21.11
N LEU A 51 15.43 7.19 -21.86
CA LEU A 51 16.03 7.53 -23.15
C LEU A 51 17.10 8.62 -23.05
N ALA A 52 17.54 8.97 -21.83
CA ALA A 52 18.58 9.96 -21.61
C ALA A 52 19.87 9.56 -22.36
N VAL A 53 20.47 10.54 -23.05
CA VAL A 53 21.66 10.37 -23.88
C VAL A 53 22.81 11.18 -23.28
N GLY A 54 23.99 10.60 -23.23
CA GLY A 54 25.22 11.25 -22.77
C GLY A 54 25.82 12.21 -23.82
N PRO A 55 26.90 12.91 -23.47
CA PRO A 55 27.59 13.85 -24.38
C PRO A 55 28.13 13.22 -25.67
N ASP A 56 28.38 11.91 -25.66
CA ASP A 56 28.89 11.10 -26.77
C ASP A 56 27.79 10.58 -27.71
N GLY A 57 26.53 10.91 -27.44
CA GLY A 57 25.38 10.44 -28.22
C GLY A 57 24.93 9.01 -27.90
N ARG A 58 25.54 8.36 -26.91
CA ARG A 58 25.15 7.02 -26.43
C ARG A 58 24.19 7.12 -25.23
N PRO A 59 23.48 6.05 -24.85
CA PRO A 59 22.66 6.06 -23.64
C PRO A 59 23.49 6.56 -22.44
N ALA A 60 22.93 7.52 -21.70
CA ALA A 60 23.61 8.10 -20.55
C ALA A 60 23.94 7.00 -19.52
N VAL A 61 25.09 7.12 -18.88
CA VAL A 61 25.56 6.21 -17.84
C VAL A 61 26.00 6.99 -16.61
N SER A 62 25.87 6.39 -15.44
CA SER A 62 26.44 6.92 -14.21
C SER A 62 27.96 6.85 -14.23
N ARG A 63 28.62 7.65 -13.37
CA ARG A 63 30.07 7.56 -13.19
C ARG A 63 30.46 6.16 -12.66
N ARG A 64 31.67 5.72 -13.04
CA ARG A 64 32.37 4.58 -12.40
C ARG A 64 33.47 5.15 -11.52
N ALA A 65 33.71 4.55 -10.36
CA ALA A 65 34.88 4.92 -9.56
C ALA A 65 36.17 4.62 -10.35
N PRO A 66 37.27 5.35 -10.09
CA PRO A 66 38.54 5.18 -10.82
C PRO A 66 39.03 3.72 -10.87
N LEU A 67 38.82 2.96 -9.79
CA LEU A 67 39.16 1.54 -9.70
C LEU A 67 38.54 0.67 -10.80
N TRP A 68 37.38 1.05 -11.32
CA TRP A 68 36.65 0.32 -12.37
C TRP A 68 36.48 1.10 -13.67
N ALA A 69 37.26 2.16 -13.88
CA ALA A 69 37.16 3.00 -15.07
C ALA A 69 37.40 2.20 -16.37
N ASP A 70 38.36 1.27 -16.35
CA ASP A 70 38.78 0.49 -17.52
C ASP A 70 38.06 -0.86 -17.67
N ILE A 71 37.08 -1.16 -16.81
CA ILE A 71 36.30 -2.41 -16.91
C ILE A 71 35.46 -2.37 -18.20
N PRO A 72 35.53 -3.41 -19.07
CA PRO A 72 34.71 -3.47 -20.27
C PRO A 72 33.21 -3.37 -19.95
N ASP A 73 32.46 -2.66 -20.80
CA ASP A 73 31.02 -2.48 -20.62
C ASP A 73 30.25 -3.79 -20.51
N GLU A 74 30.69 -4.83 -21.21
CA GLU A 74 30.10 -6.18 -21.15
C GLU A 74 30.16 -6.75 -19.73
N ASN A 75 31.29 -6.59 -19.03
CA ASN A 75 31.45 -7.02 -17.64
C ASN A 75 30.71 -6.09 -16.68
N TRP A 76 30.81 -4.77 -16.88
CA TRP A 76 30.12 -3.80 -16.02
C TRP A 76 28.60 -3.97 -16.03
N ASN A 77 28.04 -4.34 -17.19
CA ASN A 77 26.62 -4.58 -17.37
C ASN A 77 26.18 -6.01 -17.04
N ASP A 78 27.10 -6.92 -16.69
CA ASP A 78 26.76 -8.23 -16.15
C ASP A 78 26.48 -8.13 -14.64
N TRP A 79 25.24 -8.41 -14.26
CA TRP A 79 24.85 -8.40 -12.84
C TRP A 79 25.59 -9.45 -12.00
N ARG A 80 26.06 -10.54 -12.62
CA ARG A 80 26.84 -11.57 -11.92
C ARG A 80 28.24 -11.06 -11.61
N TRP A 81 28.86 -10.34 -12.54
CA TRP A 81 30.14 -9.68 -12.33
C TRP A 81 30.04 -8.66 -11.18
N GLN A 82 29.00 -7.82 -11.19
CA GLN A 82 28.75 -6.85 -10.12
C GLN A 82 28.62 -7.53 -8.73
N LEU A 83 27.94 -8.69 -8.64
CA LEU A 83 27.81 -9.43 -7.39
C LEU A 83 29.10 -10.13 -6.94
N SER A 84 29.94 -10.57 -7.88
CA SER A 84 31.21 -11.23 -7.56
C SER A 84 32.34 -10.25 -7.23
N HIS A 85 32.19 -8.96 -7.53
CA HIS A 85 33.17 -7.90 -7.26
C HIS A 85 32.67 -6.91 -6.20
N ARG A 86 31.76 -7.34 -5.33
CA ARG A 86 31.29 -6.48 -4.22
C ARG A 86 32.44 -6.22 -3.26
N VAL A 87 32.58 -4.97 -2.86
CA VAL A 87 33.54 -4.57 -1.82
C VAL A 87 32.89 -4.72 -0.45
N ASN A 88 33.64 -5.23 0.52
CA ASN A 88 33.09 -5.57 1.83
C ASN A 88 34.04 -5.32 3.02
N ASP A 89 35.31 -5.03 2.78
CA ASP A 89 36.27 -4.73 3.85
C ASP A 89 36.83 -3.30 3.77
N LEU A 90 37.58 -2.93 4.82
CA LEU A 90 38.15 -1.60 4.98
C LEU A 90 39.14 -1.26 3.85
N GLU A 91 40.05 -2.19 3.50
CA GLU A 91 41.12 -1.95 2.53
C GLU A 91 40.57 -1.80 1.11
N GLU A 92 39.55 -2.58 0.75
CA GLU A 92 38.85 -2.46 -0.52
C GLU A 92 38.08 -1.14 -0.64
N ILE A 93 37.40 -0.71 0.43
CA ILE A 93 36.60 0.51 0.41
C ILE A 93 37.50 1.76 0.41
N GLU A 94 38.65 1.75 1.10
CA GLU A 94 39.62 2.85 1.08
C GLU A 94 40.25 3.10 -0.31
N GLN A 95 40.24 2.10 -1.19
CA GLN A 95 40.66 2.29 -2.58
C GLN A 95 39.67 3.13 -3.41
N VAL A 96 38.43 3.28 -2.92
CA VAL A 96 37.33 3.93 -3.63
C VAL A 96 36.94 5.26 -2.96
N LEU A 97 36.97 5.32 -1.63
CA LEU A 97 36.44 6.42 -0.83
C LEU A 97 37.47 6.98 0.15
N ASN A 98 37.41 8.31 0.37
CA ASN A 98 38.15 8.94 1.46
C ASN A 98 37.40 8.75 2.78
N LEU A 99 37.72 7.68 3.50
CA LEU A 99 37.02 7.35 4.74
C LEU A 99 37.33 8.33 5.88
N THR A 100 36.29 8.62 6.67
CA THR A 100 36.38 9.28 7.96
C THR A 100 36.84 8.30 9.05
N ASP A 101 37.33 8.82 10.17
CA ASP A 101 37.76 7.98 11.30
C ASP A 101 36.61 7.13 11.87
N GLU A 102 35.39 7.67 11.87
CA GLU A 102 34.21 6.95 12.32
C GLU A 102 33.78 5.83 11.35
N GLU A 103 33.96 6.02 10.05
CA GLU A 103 33.73 4.96 9.05
C GLU A 103 34.78 3.85 9.20
N ARG A 104 36.04 4.20 9.46
CA ARG A 104 37.09 3.21 9.77
C ARG A 104 36.74 2.39 11.02
N GLU A 105 36.28 3.06 12.07
CA GLU A 105 35.79 2.41 13.29
C GLU A 105 34.63 1.45 12.98
N GLY A 106 33.63 1.90 12.24
CA GLY A 106 32.48 1.09 11.85
C GLY A 106 32.84 -0.12 11.00
N LEU A 107 33.74 0.05 10.02
CA LEU A 107 34.22 -1.02 9.15
C LEU A 107 35.11 -2.02 9.87
N SER A 108 35.83 -1.59 10.91
CA SER A 108 36.69 -2.44 11.72
C SER A 108 35.98 -3.09 12.93
N ALA A 109 34.74 -2.70 13.21
CA ALA A 109 33.98 -3.28 14.31
C ALA A 109 33.78 -4.81 14.13
N PRO A 110 34.02 -5.62 15.17
CA PRO A 110 33.98 -7.08 15.08
C PRO A 110 32.56 -7.61 14.83
N ASP A 111 31.56 -7.01 15.48
CA ASP A 111 30.15 -7.41 15.41
C ASP A 111 29.35 -6.51 14.46
N LYS A 112 30.01 -5.93 13.45
CA LYS A 112 29.32 -5.07 12.47
C LYS A 112 28.30 -5.87 11.68
N PHE A 113 27.14 -5.25 11.41
CA PHE A 113 26.22 -5.75 10.41
C PHE A 113 26.93 -5.87 9.05
N ARG A 114 26.64 -6.96 8.32
CA ARG A 114 27.31 -7.32 7.07
C ARG A 114 27.45 -6.13 6.11
N VAL A 115 28.62 -6.05 5.48
CA VAL A 115 28.94 -5.07 4.43
C VAL A 115 29.13 -5.84 3.14
N ASP A 116 28.44 -5.41 2.10
CA ASP A 116 28.76 -5.74 0.71
C ASP A 116 28.14 -4.62 -0.12
N ILE A 117 28.90 -4.05 -1.04
CA ILE A 117 28.45 -2.96 -1.89
C ILE A 117 28.84 -3.27 -3.33
N THR A 118 27.88 -3.20 -4.26
CA THR A 118 28.18 -3.43 -5.68
C THR A 118 29.11 -2.33 -6.22
N PRO A 119 30.02 -2.66 -7.15
CA PRO A 119 30.85 -1.65 -7.84
C PRO A 119 30.01 -0.50 -8.40
N TYR A 120 28.85 -0.82 -9.00
CA TYR A 120 27.90 0.18 -9.48
C TYR A 120 27.45 1.14 -8.38
N PHE A 121 26.97 0.63 -7.25
CA PHE A 121 26.35 1.48 -6.24
C PHE A 121 27.37 2.31 -5.46
N ILE A 122 28.53 1.73 -5.12
CA ILE A 122 29.59 2.49 -4.44
C ILE A 122 30.16 3.59 -5.34
N SER A 123 30.17 3.38 -6.67
CA SER A 123 30.59 4.42 -7.63
C SER A 123 29.67 5.64 -7.67
N LEU A 124 28.45 5.54 -7.16
CA LEU A 124 27.53 6.68 -7.06
C LEU A 124 27.90 7.63 -5.91
N ILE A 125 28.70 7.18 -4.94
CA ILE A 125 29.14 7.99 -3.80
C ILE A 125 30.13 9.05 -4.27
N ASP A 126 29.97 10.28 -3.79
CA ASP A 126 30.99 11.31 -3.94
C ASP A 126 32.15 11.00 -2.98
N PRO A 127 33.42 10.86 -3.40
CA PRO A 127 34.49 10.53 -2.45
C PRO A 127 34.89 11.71 -1.55
N ASP A 128 34.52 12.95 -1.89
CA ASP A 128 35.06 14.16 -1.22
C ASP A 128 34.08 14.85 -0.27
N ASP A 129 32.80 14.53 -0.38
CA ASP A 129 31.83 14.90 0.64
C ASP A 129 31.88 13.84 1.76
N PRO A 130 31.61 14.16 3.04
CA PRO A 130 31.35 13.17 4.10
C PRO A 130 29.84 13.04 4.48
N ASN A 131 28.95 13.88 3.94
CA ASN A 131 27.50 13.88 4.22
C ASN A 131 26.55 13.41 3.08
N ASP A 132 26.97 12.52 2.21
CA ASP A 132 26.30 12.13 0.98
C ASP A 132 25.28 11.09 1.36
N PRO A 133 24.08 11.24 0.79
CA PRO A 133 22.97 10.40 1.15
C PRO A 133 23.17 8.96 0.70
N ILE A 134 23.97 8.68 -0.34
CA ILE A 134 24.27 7.30 -0.77
C ILE A 134 25.26 6.66 0.19
N ARG A 135 26.36 7.36 0.56
CA ARG A 135 27.39 6.79 1.46
C ARG A 135 26.83 6.41 2.82
N ARG A 136 26.01 7.29 3.39
CA ARG A 136 25.33 7.06 4.67
C ARG A 136 24.48 5.79 4.68
N GLN A 137 23.98 5.36 3.53
CA GLN A 137 23.10 4.19 3.47
C GLN A 137 23.83 2.84 3.43
N VAL A 138 25.14 2.81 3.14
CA VAL A 138 25.89 1.55 2.92
C VAL A 138 27.24 1.47 3.63
N ILE A 139 27.88 2.59 3.99
CA ILE A 139 29.14 2.59 4.73
C ILE A 139 28.84 2.58 6.24
N PRO A 140 29.35 1.60 7.00
CA PRO A 140 29.12 1.54 8.44
C PRO A 140 29.74 2.70 9.20
N LEU A 141 29.08 3.14 10.27
CA LEU A 141 29.65 4.10 11.24
C LEU A 141 29.89 3.43 12.60
N GLY A 142 30.92 3.87 13.33
CA GLY A 142 31.19 3.43 14.71
C GLY A 142 29.96 3.56 15.63
N ARG A 143 29.18 4.64 15.47
CA ARG A 143 27.94 4.86 16.23
C ARG A 143 26.82 3.84 16.00
N GLU A 144 26.92 2.94 15.02
CA GLU A 144 25.97 1.84 14.86
C GLU A 144 26.00 0.86 16.04
N GLN A 145 27.14 0.78 16.74
CA GLN A 145 27.31 -0.07 17.93
C GLN A 145 26.67 0.53 19.19
N GLN A 146 26.13 1.74 19.10
CA GLN A 146 25.52 2.42 20.24
C GLN A 146 24.04 2.03 20.37
N ALA A 147 23.72 1.35 21.46
CA ALA A 147 22.34 1.05 21.82
C ALA A 147 21.55 2.35 22.10
N PHE A 148 20.26 2.34 21.78
CA PHE A 148 19.35 3.45 22.05
C PHE A 148 18.08 2.98 22.76
N THR A 149 17.35 3.92 23.37
CA THR A 149 16.11 3.59 24.09
C THR A 149 15.06 2.97 23.16
N ALA A 150 14.50 1.84 23.60
CA ALA A 150 13.54 1.02 22.87
C ALA A 150 14.10 0.31 21.62
N MET A 151 15.43 0.20 21.48
CA MET A 151 16.06 -0.69 20.50
C MET A 151 15.64 -2.14 20.73
N MET A 152 15.31 -2.84 19.65
CA MET A 152 14.88 -4.24 19.64
C MET A 152 15.48 -4.94 18.41
N GLU A 153 15.90 -6.19 18.57
CA GLU A 153 16.37 -7.02 17.45
C GLU A 153 15.28 -7.26 16.40
N ASP A 154 14.06 -7.58 16.85
CA ASP A 154 12.85 -7.71 16.02
C ASP A 154 11.75 -6.75 16.52
N SER A 155 11.90 -5.46 16.19
CA SER A 155 10.94 -4.44 16.60
C SER A 155 9.54 -4.66 16.02
N LEU A 156 9.42 -5.31 14.87
CA LEU A 156 8.16 -5.52 14.15
C LEU A 156 7.47 -6.85 14.49
N ALA A 157 8.06 -7.64 15.38
CA ALA A 157 7.58 -8.96 15.79
C ALA A 157 7.31 -9.90 14.60
N GLU A 158 8.17 -9.83 13.57
CA GLU A 158 8.07 -10.69 12.40
C GLU A 158 8.21 -12.16 12.78
N ASP A 159 9.15 -12.47 13.66
CA ASP A 159 9.44 -13.85 14.04
C ASP A 159 8.33 -14.42 14.92
N ARG A 160 7.74 -13.57 15.77
CA ARG A 160 6.58 -13.94 16.61
C ARG A 160 5.33 -14.22 15.78
N HIS A 161 5.17 -13.54 14.65
CA HIS A 161 4.03 -13.72 13.72
C HIS A 161 4.35 -14.69 12.57
N SER A 162 5.33 -15.58 12.76
CA SER A 162 5.79 -16.53 11.73
C SER A 162 5.20 -17.93 11.94
N PRO A 163 4.09 -18.32 11.27
CA PRO A 163 3.52 -19.66 11.38
C PRO A 163 4.45 -20.80 10.90
N VAL A 164 5.37 -20.50 9.99
CA VAL A 164 6.45 -21.39 9.51
C VAL A 164 7.70 -20.54 9.25
N PRO A 165 8.92 -21.11 9.22
CA PRO A 165 10.14 -20.35 8.96
C PRO A 165 10.06 -19.51 7.67
N GLY A 166 10.35 -18.21 7.80
CA GLY A 166 10.38 -17.27 6.69
C GLY A 166 9.01 -16.87 6.13
N LEU A 167 7.90 -17.15 6.82
CA LEU A 167 6.58 -16.65 6.43
C LEU A 167 5.95 -15.87 7.57
N VAL A 168 5.75 -14.57 7.42
CA VAL A 168 5.11 -13.72 8.42
C VAL A 168 3.66 -13.47 8.03
N HIS A 169 2.72 -13.87 8.89
CA HIS A 169 1.28 -13.67 8.69
C HIS A 169 0.72 -12.79 9.81
N ARG A 170 0.90 -11.48 9.64
CA ARG A 170 0.51 -10.46 10.62
C ARG A 170 -0.89 -9.90 10.39
N TYR A 171 -1.25 -9.67 9.14
CA TYR A 171 -2.55 -9.10 8.76
C TYR A 171 -3.52 -10.21 8.35
N PRO A 172 -4.83 -9.97 8.31
CA PRO A 172 -5.81 -11.04 8.05
C PRO A 172 -5.58 -11.78 6.74
N ASP A 173 -5.17 -11.07 5.69
CA ASP A 173 -5.34 -11.55 4.32
C ASP A 173 -4.07 -11.64 3.48
N ARG A 174 -2.91 -11.37 4.09
CA ARG A 174 -1.67 -11.23 3.35
C ARG A 174 -0.48 -11.63 4.18
N VAL A 175 0.54 -12.14 3.49
CA VAL A 175 1.77 -12.61 4.11
C VAL A 175 3.00 -11.95 3.50
N LEU A 176 4.07 -11.97 4.28
CA LEU A 176 5.43 -11.69 3.82
C LEU A 176 6.20 -13.02 3.76
N MET A 177 6.72 -13.37 2.59
CA MET A 177 7.48 -14.59 2.33
C MET A 177 8.95 -14.22 2.13
N LEU A 178 9.78 -14.53 3.13
CA LEU A 178 11.22 -14.39 3.09
C LEU A 178 11.81 -15.59 2.32
N VAL A 179 12.34 -15.33 1.14
CA VAL A 179 12.86 -16.40 0.25
C VAL A 179 14.37 -16.52 0.28
N THR A 180 15.06 -15.51 0.80
CA THR A 180 16.52 -15.47 0.98
C THR A 180 16.90 -14.49 2.08
N THR A 181 18.10 -14.61 2.63
CA THR A 181 18.73 -13.59 3.49
C THR A 181 19.77 -12.74 2.74
N GLN A 182 19.95 -12.95 1.43
CA GLN A 182 20.97 -12.23 0.65
C GLN A 182 20.43 -10.96 0.01
N CYS A 183 21.25 -9.91 -0.02
CA CYS A 183 21.00 -8.66 -0.74
C CYS A 183 22.13 -8.39 -1.73
N ALA A 184 21.88 -7.62 -2.79
CA ALA A 184 22.95 -7.14 -3.67
C ALA A 184 23.90 -6.20 -2.92
N SER A 185 23.36 -5.31 -2.10
CA SER A 185 24.10 -4.52 -1.12
C SER A 185 23.31 -4.38 0.18
N TYR A 186 23.98 -4.11 1.29
CA TYR A 186 23.36 -4.11 2.62
C TYR A 186 23.14 -2.68 3.14
N CYS A 187 21.87 -2.34 3.39
CA CYS A 187 21.48 -1.05 3.95
C CYS A 187 21.88 -0.96 5.43
N ARG A 188 22.50 0.14 5.87
CA ARG A 188 22.85 0.36 7.30
C ARG A 188 21.65 0.56 8.23
N TYR A 189 20.46 0.72 7.66
CA TYR A 189 19.18 0.87 8.37
C TYR A 189 18.23 -0.33 8.12
N CYS A 190 18.78 -1.51 7.81
CA CYS A 190 18.00 -2.70 7.49
C CYS A 190 17.15 -3.18 8.68
N THR A 191 15.82 -3.14 8.55
CA THR A 191 14.87 -3.67 9.56
C THR A 191 15.10 -5.14 9.92
N ARG A 192 15.73 -5.91 9.03
CA ARG A 192 15.98 -7.35 9.21
C ARG A 192 17.46 -7.66 9.42
N SER A 193 18.24 -6.71 9.94
CA SER A 193 19.68 -6.88 10.19
C SER A 193 20.01 -8.12 11.05
N ARG A 194 19.07 -8.56 11.90
CA ARG A 194 19.15 -9.79 12.70
C ARG A 194 19.32 -11.10 11.92
N ILE A 195 18.83 -11.18 10.67
CA ILE A 195 18.88 -12.41 9.85
C ILE A 195 19.44 -12.17 8.44
N VAL A 196 19.24 -10.98 7.88
CA VAL A 196 19.72 -10.64 6.53
C VAL A 196 21.24 -10.55 6.55
N GLY A 197 21.89 -11.15 5.57
CA GLY A 197 23.35 -11.18 5.50
C GLY A 197 24.01 -12.35 6.23
N ASP A 198 23.32 -13.00 7.17
CA ASP A 198 23.79 -14.21 7.83
C ASP A 198 23.59 -15.44 6.91
N PRO A 199 24.68 -16.11 6.46
CA PRO A 199 24.58 -17.31 5.63
C PRO A 199 23.93 -18.50 6.34
N THR A 200 23.93 -18.52 7.68
CA THR A 200 23.37 -19.63 8.48
C THR A 200 21.85 -19.56 8.62
N GLN A 201 21.25 -18.38 8.35
CA GLN A 201 19.82 -18.10 8.45
C GLN A 201 19.09 -18.19 7.09
N ASN A 202 19.75 -18.72 6.05
CA ASN A 202 19.19 -18.73 4.70
C ASN A 202 18.09 -19.79 4.53
N PHE A 203 17.12 -19.52 3.65
CA PHE A 203 15.99 -20.40 3.40
C PHE A 203 16.31 -21.41 2.29
N ASN A 204 16.11 -22.69 2.58
CA ASN A 204 16.31 -23.77 1.62
C ASN A 204 14.98 -24.23 0.99
N ARG A 205 15.05 -25.18 0.06
CA ARG A 205 13.87 -25.73 -0.64
C ARG A 205 12.78 -26.28 0.30
N LYS A 206 13.17 -26.89 1.42
CA LYS A 206 12.22 -27.41 2.42
C LYS A 206 11.46 -26.28 3.09
N ASP A 207 12.13 -25.17 3.38
CA ASP A 207 11.49 -23.98 3.96
C ASP A 207 10.52 -23.37 2.95
N HIS A 208 10.93 -23.18 1.69
CA HIS A 208 10.05 -22.68 0.63
C HIS A 208 8.80 -23.56 0.44
N GLU A 209 8.95 -24.89 0.48
CA GLU A 209 7.78 -25.78 0.39
C GLU A 209 6.87 -25.67 1.62
N ALA A 210 7.42 -25.56 2.83
CA ALA A 210 6.63 -25.36 4.04
C ALA A 210 5.84 -24.03 4.01
N GLN A 211 6.42 -22.98 3.42
CA GLN A 211 5.76 -21.70 3.17
C GLN A 211 4.58 -21.86 2.19
N LEU A 212 4.79 -22.57 1.07
CA LEU A 212 3.74 -22.86 0.09
C LEU A 212 2.62 -23.75 0.67
N ASP A 213 2.97 -24.77 1.46
CA ASP A 213 2.01 -25.64 2.14
C ASP A 213 1.13 -24.87 3.12
N TYR A 214 1.71 -23.92 3.87
CA TYR A 214 0.94 -23.02 4.71
C TYR A 214 -0.07 -22.20 3.89
N LEU A 215 0.34 -21.68 2.74
CA LEU A 215 -0.52 -20.90 1.87
C LEU A 215 -1.66 -21.74 1.28
N ARG A 216 -1.37 -22.96 0.82
CA ARG A 216 -2.39 -23.89 0.28
C ARG A 216 -3.50 -24.18 1.29
N ARG A 217 -3.17 -24.32 2.57
CA ARG A 217 -4.14 -24.63 3.65
C ARG A 217 -4.78 -23.40 4.29
N THR A 218 -4.44 -22.18 3.84
CA THR A 218 -4.88 -20.93 4.45
C THR A 218 -5.58 -20.03 3.40
N PRO A 219 -6.83 -20.37 3.01
CA PRO A 219 -7.54 -19.71 1.91
C PRO A 219 -7.88 -18.24 2.16
N GLN A 220 -7.77 -17.76 3.41
CA GLN A 220 -7.92 -16.34 3.72
C GLN A 220 -6.76 -15.50 3.17
N VAL A 221 -5.60 -16.07 2.80
CA VAL A 221 -4.48 -15.29 2.25
C VAL A 221 -4.70 -15.07 0.76
N ARG A 222 -4.77 -13.82 0.30
CA ARG A 222 -4.92 -13.47 -1.12
C ARG A 222 -3.70 -12.77 -1.72
N ASP A 223 -2.85 -12.20 -0.87
CA ASP A 223 -1.70 -11.38 -1.27
C ASP A 223 -0.42 -11.91 -0.62
N VAL A 224 0.58 -12.21 -1.45
CA VAL A 224 1.88 -12.71 -1.02
C VAL A 224 2.96 -11.73 -1.44
N LEU A 225 3.69 -11.17 -0.47
CA LEU A 225 4.86 -10.33 -0.69
C LEU A 225 6.14 -11.16 -0.59
N ILE A 226 6.80 -11.43 -1.71
CA ILE A 226 8.13 -12.02 -1.76
C ILE A 226 9.16 -10.97 -1.33
N SER A 227 9.95 -11.29 -0.31
CA SER A 227 10.98 -10.43 0.27
C SER A 227 12.04 -11.29 1.00
N GLY A 228 12.64 -10.79 2.09
CA GLY A 228 13.78 -11.40 2.76
C GLY A 228 14.91 -10.39 2.90
N GLY A 229 16.08 -10.78 2.41
CA GLY A 229 17.04 -9.85 1.83
C GLY A 229 16.46 -9.26 0.55
N ASP A 230 16.74 -9.88 -0.59
CA ASP A 230 16.17 -9.50 -1.88
C ASP A 230 16.00 -10.69 -2.82
N GLY A 231 14.74 -11.02 -3.15
CA GLY A 231 14.42 -12.19 -3.98
C GLY A 231 15.02 -12.15 -5.39
N LEU A 232 15.34 -10.96 -5.92
CA LEU A 232 15.95 -10.84 -7.25
C LEU A 232 17.44 -11.21 -7.29
N THR A 233 18.07 -11.45 -6.13
CA THR A 233 19.43 -12.01 -6.04
C THR A 233 19.47 -13.53 -6.26
N LEU A 234 18.32 -14.21 -6.16
CA LEU A 234 18.22 -15.64 -6.37
C LEU A 234 18.51 -16.02 -7.83
N ALA A 235 19.04 -17.24 -8.00
CA ALA A 235 19.20 -17.84 -9.31
C ALA A 235 17.85 -17.85 -10.06
N PRO A 236 17.80 -17.49 -11.36
CA PRO A 236 16.55 -17.33 -12.11
C PRO A 236 15.58 -18.50 -11.99
N LYS A 237 16.08 -19.74 -12.11
CA LYS A 237 15.26 -20.96 -11.99
C LYS A 237 14.62 -21.15 -10.61
N LEU A 238 15.33 -20.79 -9.54
CA LEU A 238 14.80 -20.88 -8.18
C LEU A 238 13.72 -19.82 -7.96
N PHE A 239 13.99 -18.58 -8.37
CA PHE A 239 13.02 -17.49 -8.27
C PHE A 239 11.74 -17.80 -9.06
N GLU A 240 11.86 -18.30 -10.28
CA GLU A 240 10.71 -18.72 -11.10
C GLU A 240 9.93 -19.88 -10.44
N SER A 241 10.61 -20.83 -9.79
CA SER A 241 9.93 -21.93 -9.11
C SER A 241 9.03 -21.46 -7.96
N ILE A 242 9.43 -20.39 -7.25
CA ILE A 242 8.62 -19.77 -6.21
C ILE A 242 7.40 -19.06 -6.82
N LEU A 243 7.59 -18.27 -7.88
CA LEU A 243 6.48 -17.60 -8.57
C LEU A 243 5.45 -18.60 -9.09
N ARG A 244 5.91 -19.70 -9.71
CA ARG A 244 5.05 -20.77 -10.19
C ARG A 244 4.28 -21.44 -9.05
N GLY A 245 4.97 -21.81 -7.98
CA GLY A 245 4.35 -22.43 -6.81
C GLY A 245 3.28 -21.57 -6.17
N LEU A 246 3.48 -20.24 -6.12
CA LEU A 246 2.45 -19.30 -5.65
C LEU A 246 1.26 -19.20 -6.60
N ARG A 247 1.50 -19.21 -7.92
CA ARG A 247 0.41 -19.14 -8.93
C ARG A 247 -0.40 -20.41 -9.09
N GLU A 248 0.12 -21.56 -8.69
CA GLU A 248 -0.64 -22.80 -8.61
C GLU A 248 -1.70 -22.78 -7.50
N ILE A 249 -1.62 -21.84 -6.55
CA ILE A 249 -2.58 -21.69 -5.45
C ILE A 249 -3.73 -20.77 -5.88
N SER A 250 -4.92 -21.34 -6.05
CA SER A 250 -6.07 -20.66 -6.68
C SER A 250 -6.57 -19.41 -5.96
N HIS A 251 -6.47 -19.35 -4.63
CA HIS A 251 -6.90 -18.20 -3.83
C HIS A 251 -5.85 -17.09 -3.72
N ILE A 252 -4.64 -17.28 -4.27
CA ILE A 252 -3.60 -16.24 -4.28
C ILE A 252 -3.81 -15.33 -5.49
N GLU A 253 -4.50 -14.23 -5.24
CA GLU A 253 -4.84 -13.23 -6.24
C GLU A 253 -3.62 -12.42 -6.66
N ILE A 254 -2.85 -11.91 -5.68
CA ILE A 254 -1.78 -10.93 -5.91
C ILE A 254 -0.44 -11.49 -5.43
N ILE A 255 0.57 -11.43 -6.30
CA ILE A 255 1.97 -11.61 -5.91
C ILE A 255 2.65 -10.26 -6.00
N ARG A 256 3.41 -9.91 -4.97
CA ARG A 256 4.19 -8.68 -4.92
C ARG A 256 5.64 -9.01 -4.63
N ILE A 257 6.57 -8.24 -5.19
CA ILE A 257 8.00 -8.36 -4.92
C ILE A 257 8.44 -7.10 -4.18
N GLY A 258 9.10 -7.25 -3.04
CA GLY A 258 9.86 -6.17 -2.40
C GLY A 258 11.32 -6.32 -2.78
N SER A 259 11.88 -5.33 -3.49
CA SER A 259 13.25 -5.43 -3.99
C SER A 259 13.95 -4.06 -4.03
N ARG A 260 15.19 -4.02 -3.57
CA ARG A 260 16.11 -2.90 -3.74
C ARG A 260 17.14 -3.15 -4.85
N VAL A 261 17.17 -4.35 -5.43
CA VAL A 261 18.04 -4.71 -6.56
C VAL A 261 17.98 -3.71 -7.71
N PRO A 262 16.83 -3.18 -8.17
CA PRO A 262 16.86 -2.16 -9.23
C PRO A 262 17.66 -0.90 -8.87
N VAL A 263 17.84 -0.61 -7.58
CA VAL A 263 18.61 0.53 -7.07
C VAL A 263 20.08 0.17 -6.91
N PHE A 264 20.39 -1.00 -6.33
CA PHE A 264 21.77 -1.44 -6.07
C PHE A 264 22.45 -2.11 -7.27
N LEU A 265 21.66 -2.66 -8.18
CA LEU A 265 22.08 -3.55 -9.25
C LEU A 265 21.06 -3.49 -10.41
N PRO A 266 20.87 -2.32 -11.05
CA PRO A 266 19.92 -2.17 -12.16
C PRO A 266 20.18 -3.14 -13.32
N GLN A 267 21.43 -3.63 -13.46
CA GLN A 267 21.85 -4.64 -14.44
C GLN A 267 21.08 -5.96 -14.31
N ARG A 268 20.55 -6.29 -13.12
CA ARG A 268 19.78 -7.52 -12.89
C ARG A 268 18.41 -7.49 -13.59
N ILE A 269 17.95 -6.30 -13.97
CA ILE A 269 16.69 -6.08 -14.68
C ILE A 269 16.93 -6.16 -16.18
N ASP A 270 17.10 -7.40 -16.64
CA ASP A 270 17.29 -7.77 -18.03
C ASP A 270 15.98 -8.25 -18.67
N ASP A 271 16.05 -8.52 -19.97
CA ASP A 271 14.87 -8.92 -20.76
C ASP A 271 14.41 -10.33 -20.37
N GLU A 272 15.32 -11.21 -19.94
CA GLU A 272 15.01 -12.56 -19.46
C GLU A 272 14.17 -12.52 -18.18
N LEU A 273 14.56 -11.69 -17.20
CA LEU A 273 13.79 -11.48 -15.98
C LEU A 273 12.42 -10.90 -16.30
N CYS A 274 12.36 -9.85 -17.13
CA CYS A 274 11.09 -9.20 -17.46
C CYS A 274 10.14 -10.17 -18.16
N ALA A 275 10.62 -10.94 -19.14
CA ALA A 275 9.84 -11.99 -19.81
C ALA A 275 9.40 -13.10 -18.85
N THR A 276 10.18 -13.38 -17.80
CA THR A 276 9.77 -14.34 -16.76
C THR A 276 8.66 -13.76 -15.88
N LEU A 277 8.79 -12.51 -15.42
CA LEU A 277 7.81 -11.86 -14.56
C LEU A 277 6.44 -11.69 -15.26
N GLU A 278 6.44 -11.36 -16.55
CA GLU A 278 5.22 -11.17 -17.35
C GLU A 278 4.31 -12.41 -17.37
N LYS A 279 4.88 -13.62 -17.26
CA LYS A 279 4.12 -14.89 -17.26
C LYS A 279 3.24 -15.08 -16.02
N TYR A 280 3.51 -14.37 -14.92
CA TYR A 280 2.89 -14.62 -13.61
C TYR A 280 2.03 -13.45 -13.11
N HIS A 281 1.52 -12.62 -14.02
CA HIS A 281 0.54 -11.56 -13.72
C HIS A 281 -0.72 -12.10 -13.02
N PRO A 282 -1.40 -11.29 -12.17
CA PRO A 282 -1.11 -9.89 -11.84
C PRO A 282 -0.01 -9.75 -10.78
N LEU A 283 1.13 -9.15 -11.17
CA LEU A 283 2.32 -9.06 -10.34
C LEU A 283 2.73 -7.60 -10.12
N TRP A 284 3.05 -7.25 -8.87
CA TRP A 284 3.49 -5.90 -8.49
C TRP A 284 4.92 -5.92 -7.97
N ILE A 285 5.62 -4.80 -8.07
CA ILE A 285 6.94 -4.65 -7.47
C ILE A 285 7.04 -3.33 -6.70
N ASN A 286 7.52 -3.40 -5.46
CA ASN A 286 7.84 -2.24 -4.65
C ASN A 286 9.36 -2.10 -4.55
N LEU A 287 9.86 -0.95 -5.01
CA LEU A 287 11.26 -0.57 -4.99
C LEU A 287 11.61 0.25 -3.75
N HIS A 288 12.89 0.40 -3.45
CA HIS A 288 13.36 1.09 -2.25
C HIS A 288 14.41 2.17 -2.58
N PHE A 289 13.91 3.34 -2.94
CA PHE A 289 14.66 4.60 -3.08
C PHE A 289 14.44 5.47 -1.84
N ASN A 290 15.49 6.13 -1.38
CA ASN A 290 15.49 7.12 -0.32
C ASN A 290 16.00 8.48 -0.75
N HIS A 291 16.78 8.57 -1.83
CA HIS A 291 17.34 9.84 -2.28
C HIS A 291 17.29 10.00 -3.80
N PRO A 292 17.03 11.22 -4.34
CA PRO A 292 17.03 11.47 -5.77
C PRO A 292 18.29 11.01 -6.51
N ASN A 293 19.45 11.02 -5.84
CA ASN A 293 20.75 10.62 -6.42
C ASN A 293 20.82 9.13 -6.80
N GLU A 294 19.93 8.31 -6.24
CA GLU A 294 19.84 6.89 -6.56
C GLU A 294 19.13 6.61 -7.89
N ILE A 295 18.43 7.61 -8.45
CA ILE A 295 17.70 7.48 -9.72
C ILE A 295 18.64 7.89 -10.85
N THR A 296 19.42 6.91 -11.31
CA THR A 296 20.39 7.05 -12.41
C THR A 296 19.75 6.72 -13.76
N PRO A 297 20.46 6.98 -14.89
CA PRO A 297 20.03 6.50 -16.20
C PRO A 297 19.85 4.97 -16.28
N GLU A 298 20.70 4.19 -15.63
CA GLU A 298 20.63 2.73 -15.56
C GLU A 298 19.36 2.28 -14.85
N VAL A 299 19.05 2.90 -13.70
CA VAL A 299 17.81 2.65 -12.97
C VAL A 299 16.59 3.02 -13.81
N SER A 300 16.62 4.17 -14.47
CA SER A 300 15.51 4.65 -15.30
C SER A 300 15.18 3.65 -16.41
N ARG A 301 16.20 3.09 -17.06
CA ARG A 301 16.05 2.01 -18.06
C ARG A 301 15.54 0.71 -17.44
N ALA A 302 16.07 0.29 -16.29
CA ALA A 302 15.61 -0.90 -15.59
C ALA A 302 14.11 -0.82 -15.24
N VAL A 303 13.67 0.33 -14.72
CA VAL A 303 12.26 0.57 -14.38
C VAL A 303 11.38 0.67 -15.62
N ASP A 304 11.86 1.28 -16.72
CA ASP A 304 11.15 1.26 -18.00
C ASP A 304 10.89 -0.16 -18.49
N LYS A 305 11.85 -1.08 -18.37
CA LYS A 305 11.64 -2.50 -18.69
C LYS A 305 10.56 -3.14 -17.82
N LEU A 306 10.60 -2.93 -16.50
CA LEU A 306 9.59 -3.48 -15.58
C LEU A 306 8.18 -2.96 -15.89
N THR A 307 8.05 -1.66 -16.13
CA THR A 307 6.74 -1.05 -16.43
C THR A 307 6.22 -1.48 -17.81
N LYS A 308 7.09 -1.66 -18.82
CA LYS A 308 6.72 -2.20 -20.13
C LYS A 308 6.34 -3.69 -20.09
N ALA A 309 6.94 -4.46 -19.18
CA ALA A 309 6.49 -5.83 -18.87
C ALA A 309 5.15 -5.89 -18.11
N GLY A 310 4.52 -4.73 -17.87
CA GLY A 310 3.19 -4.62 -17.28
C GLY A 310 3.15 -4.62 -15.76
N LEU A 311 4.29 -4.51 -15.07
CA LEU A 311 4.31 -4.46 -13.60
C LEU A 311 3.97 -3.05 -13.11
N PRO A 312 2.97 -2.90 -12.23
CA PRO A 312 2.84 -1.70 -11.44
C PRO A 312 4.00 -1.58 -10.45
N VAL A 313 4.69 -0.42 -10.48
CA VAL A 313 5.89 -0.17 -9.68
C VAL A 313 5.58 0.83 -8.58
N GLY A 314 5.75 0.41 -7.33
CA GLY A 314 5.67 1.26 -6.14
C GLY A 314 7.05 1.61 -5.58
N ASN A 315 7.12 2.61 -4.71
CA ASN A 315 8.32 2.93 -3.94
C ASN A 315 8.04 3.01 -2.43
N GLN A 316 8.93 2.40 -1.66
CA GLN A 316 8.96 2.40 -0.21
C GLN A 316 10.25 3.09 0.24
N SER A 317 10.15 4.33 0.69
CA SER A 317 11.25 5.06 1.33
C SER A 317 11.20 4.86 2.84
N VAL A 318 12.35 4.97 3.49
CA VAL A 318 12.48 5.15 4.94
C VAL A 318 12.93 6.58 5.20
N LEU A 319 12.34 7.23 6.19
CA LEU A 319 12.72 8.55 6.65
C LEU A 319 13.99 8.43 7.51
N LEU A 320 15.11 8.93 6.97
CA LEU A 320 16.45 8.75 7.50
C LEU A 320 17.12 10.11 7.72
N ALA A 321 17.57 10.34 8.96
CA ALA A 321 18.27 11.55 9.36
C ALA A 321 19.59 11.74 8.56
N GLY A 322 19.75 12.92 7.96
CA GLY A 322 20.92 13.25 7.15
C GLY A 322 20.94 12.57 5.77
N VAL A 323 19.83 11.96 5.35
CA VAL A 323 19.68 11.38 4.00
C VAL A 323 18.49 12.03 3.29
N ASN A 324 17.29 11.97 3.88
CA ASN A 324 16.07 12.42 3.22
C ASN A 324 15.03 13.05 4.18
N ASP A 325 15.47 13.48 5.36
CA ASP A 325 14.68 14.17 6.37
C ASP A 325 14.45 15.66 6.05
N CYS A 326 14.15 15.94 4.79
CA CYS A 326 13.92 17.28 4.25
C CYS A 326 12.78 17.26 3.22
N VAL A 327 11.82 18.17 3.38
CA VAL A 327 10.67 18.32 2.47
C VAL A 327 11.11 18.54 1.01
N HIS A 328 12.19 19.28 0.77
CA HIS A 328 12.66 19.58 -0.58
C HIS A 328 13.30 18.35 -1.24
N ILE A 329 14.05 17.56 -0.47
CA ILE A 329 14.62 16.29 -0.94
C ILE A 329 13.50 15.30 -1.27
N GLN A 330 12.52 15.17 -0.37
CA GLN A 330 11.36 14.30 -0.58
C GLN A 330 10.54 14.72 -1.80
N ARG A 331 10.31 16.03 -1.98
CA ARG A 331 9.62 16.55 -3.17
C ARG A 331 10.37 16.21 -4.46
N ALA A 332 11.69 16.43 -4.49
CA ALA A 332 12.52 16.07 -5.62
C ALA A 332 12.49 14.55 -5.89
N LEU A 333 12.50 13.74 -4.83
CA LEU A 333 12.44 12.28 -4.93
C LEU A 333 11.12 11.84 -5.55
N VAL A 334 9.99 12.26 -5.00
CA VAL A 334 8.67 11.83 -5.49
C VAL A 334 8.39 12.29 -6.93
N HIS A 335 8.92 13.44 -7.33
CA HIS A 335 8.86 13.88 -8.73
C HIS A 335 9.66 12.96 -9.66
N ARG A 336 10.92 12.67 -9.33
CA ARG A 336 11.74 11.74 -10.13
C ARG A 336 11.17 10.32 -10.18
N LEU A 337 10.58 9.86 -9.08
CA LEU A 337 9.88 8.57 -9.05
C LEU A 337 8.73 8.55 -10.05
N VAL A 338 7.88 9.57 -10.02
CA VAL A 338 6.73 9.70 -10.93
C VAL A 338 7.16 9.83 -12.40
N GLU A 339 8.23 10.59 -12.69
CA GLU A 339 8.80 10.69 -14.04
C GLU A 339 9.22 9.31 -14.60
N ASN A 340 9.62 8.39 -13.71
CA ASN A 340 9.96 6.99 -14.03
C ASN A 340 8.77 6.03 -13.92
N ARG A 341 7.53 6.54 -13.79
CA ARG A 341 6.29 5.74 -13.58
C ARG A 341 6.35 4.86 -12.32
N ILE A 342 7.06 5.32 -11.30
CA ILE A 342 7.09 4.70 -9.97
C ILE A 342 6.13 5.49 -9.07
N ARG A 343 5.19 4.80 -8.44
CA ARG A 343 4.25 5.40 -7.50
C ARG A 343 4.88 5.46 -6.09
N PRO A 344 5.09 6.64 -5.49
CA PRO A 344 5.42 6.74 -4.07
C PRO A 344 4.32 6.05 -3.25
N TYR A 345 4.68 4.98 -2.54
CA TYR A 345 3.73 4.14 -1.82
C TYR A 345 3.78 4.43 -0.31
N TYR A 346 4.94 4.22 0.30
CA TYR A 346 5.15 4.51 1.72
C TYR A 346 6.40 5.37 1.95
N LEU A 347 6.29 6.25 2.94
CA LEU A 347 7.42 6.78 3.68
C LEU A 347 7.35 6.15 5.08
N TYR A 348 8.29 5.28 5.42
CA TYR A 348 8.36 4.65 6.74
C TYR A 348 9.10 5.56 7.72
N GLN A 349 8.59 5.68 8.93
CA GLN A 349 9.43 6.06 10.07
C GLN A 349 10.52 4.98 10.25
N CYS A 350 11.77 5.39 10.50
CA CYS A 350 12.86 4.46 10.76
C CYS A 350 12.54 3.56 11.96
N ASP A 351 12.64 2.25 11.76
CA ASP A 351 12.31 1.21 12.75
C ASP A 351 13.25 1.22 13.96
N LEU A 352 12.85 0.57 15.04
CA LEU A 352 13.59 0.53 16.30
C LEU A 352 14.63 -0.60 16.34
N VAL A 353 15.37 -0.80 15.25
CA VAL A 353 16.30 -1.92 15.09
C VAL A 353 17.74 -1.54 15.44
N GLU A 354 18.55 -2.53 15.78
CA GLU A 354 19.98 -2.37 16.03
C GLU A 354 20.70 -1.68 14.86
N GLY A 355 21.70 -0.85 15.16
CA GLY A 355 22.45 -0.07 14.17
C GLY A 355 21.75 1.20 13.66
N SER A 356 20.41 1.24 13.68
CA SER A 356 19.64 2.29 13.01
C SER A 356 19.41 3.57 13.83
N GLY A 357 19.83 3.62 15.10
CA GLY A 357 19.47 4.67 16.05
C GLY A 357 19.78 6.10 15.56
N HIS A 358 20.93 6.26 14.91
CA HIS A 358 21.39 7.54 14.38
C HIS A 358 20.65 8.01 13.11
N PHE A 359 19.87 7.15 12.46
CA PHE A 359 18.99 7.51 11.34
C PHE A 359 17.61 7.95 11.78
N ARG A 360 17.23 7.75 13.05
CA ARG A 360 15.88 8.03 13.51
C ARG A 360 15.57 9.52 13.50
N THR A 361 14.38 9.86 13.02
CA THR A 361 13.79 11.20 13.11
C THR A 361 12.67 11.24 14.15
N PRO A 362 12.36 12.41 14.73
CA PRO A 362 11.07 12.62 15.40
C PRO A 362 9.91 12.44 14.41
N VAL A 363 8.78 11.91 14.87
CA VAL A 363 7.57 11.75 14.04
C VAL A 363 7.09 13.08 13.46
N GLY A 364 7.31 14.19 14.18
CA GLY A 364 7.02 15.54 13.71
C GLY A 364 7.73 15.91 12.40
N LYS A 365 8.91 15.36 12.12
CA LYS A 365 9.61 15.58 10.85
C LYS A 365 8.87 14.92 9.67
N GLY A 366 8.31 13.72 9.89
CA GLY A 366 7.45 13.08 8.90
C GLY A 366 6.17 13.87 8.64
N LEU A 367 5.54 14.40 9.69
CA LEU A 367 4.36 15.27 9.56
C LEU A 367 4.67 16.56 8.78
N GLU A 368 5.80 17.22 9.06
CA GLU A 368 6.30 18.38 8.33
C GLU A 368 6.46 18.07 6.82
N ILE A 369 7.07 16.93 6.50
CA ILE A 369 7.21 16.47 5.10
C ILE A 369 5.84 16.25 4.46
N MET A 370 4.93 15.56 5.14
CA MET A 370 3.60 15.28 4.60
C MET A 370 2.78 16.56 4.35
N GLU A 371 2.88 17.55 5.23
CA GLU A 371 2.30 18.88 5.05
C GLU A 371 2.87 19.55 3.79
N GLY A 372 4.19 19.54 3.62
CA GLY A 372 4.85 20.16 2.46
C GLY A 372 4.76 19.38 1.15
N LEU A 373 4.11 18.21 1.13
CA LEU A 373 3.80 17.43 -0.07
C LEU A 373 2.32 17.51 -0.45
N ARG A 374 1.40 17.28 0.49
CA ARG A 374 -0.04 17.27 0.21
C ARG A 374 -0.47 18.66 -0.28
N GLY A 375 -1.12 18.72 -1.44
CA GLY A 375 -1.55 19.98 -2.06
C GLY A 375 -0.44 20.72 -2.82
N HIS A 376 0.82 20.59 -2.40
CA HIS A 376 1.98 21.20 -3.07
C HIS A 376 2.52 20.40 -4.27
N THR A 377 2.07 19.15 -4.45
CA THR A 377 2.39 18.31 -5.61
C THR A 377 1.20 17.41 -5.99
N SER A 378 1.31 16.71 -7.12
CA SER A 378 0.32 15.76 -7.63
C SER A 378 -0.08 14.74 -6.56
N GLY A 379 -1.38 14.48 -6.42
CA GLY A 379 -1.92 13.63 -5.35
C GLY A 379 -1.36 12.20 -5.32
N TYR A 380 -1.05 11.63 -6.49
CA TYR A 380 -0.45 10.29 -6.61
C TYR A 380 1.07 10.26 -6.35
N ALA A 381 1.71 11.43 -6.23
CA ALA A 381 3.11 11.58 -5.81
C ALA A 381 3.24 11.67 -4.28
N VAL A 382 2.14 11.77 -3.54
CA VAL A 382 2.14 11.86 -2.08
C VAL A 382 2.03 10.44 -1.50
N PRO A 383 3.11 9.90 -0.88
CA PRO A 383 3.06 8.58 -0.26
C PRO A 383 2.20 8.62 1.01
N THR A 384 1.92 7.45 1.59
CA THR A 384 1.41 7.39 2.97
C THR A 384 2.61 7.37 3.91
N TYR A 385 2.69 8.32 4.85
CA TYR A 385 3.66 8.25 5.93
C TYR A 385 3.14 7.28 7.00
N VAL A 386 3.94 6.28 7.36
CA VAL A 386 3.54 5.21 8.28
C VAL A 386 4.60 4.96 9.34
N ILE A 387 4.13 4.61 10.53
CA ILE A 387 4.93 3.99 11.58
C ILE A 387 4.56 2.51 11.59
N ASP A 388 5.51 1.61 11.32
CA ASP A 388 5.27 0.18 11.55
C ASP A 388 5.37 -0.07 13.06
N ALA A 389 4.23 -0.35 13.68
CA ALA A 389 4.06 -0.30 15.12
C ALA A 389 4.91 -1.40 15.80
N PRO A 390 5.71 -1.04 16.83
CA PRO A 390 6.46 -2.01 17.59
C PRO A 390 5.58 -3.12 18.16
N GLY A 391 6.12 -4.33 18.26
CA GLY A 391 5.36 -5.51 18.69
C GLY A 391 4.44 -6.07 17.61
N GLY A 392 4.51 -5.57 16.38
CA GLY A 392 3.83 -6.11 15.23
C GLY A 392 2.37 -5.69 15.08
N GLY A 393 2.02 -4.48 15.54
CA GLY A 393 0.70 -3.89 15.33
C GLY A 393 0.42 -3.46 13.88
N GLY A 394 1.45 -3.46 13.02
CA GLY A 394 1.33 -3.12 11.61
C GLY A 394 1.54 -1.64 11.33
N LYS A 395 1.32 -1.26 10.06
CA LYS A 395 1.64 0.06 9.50
C LYS A 395 0.50 1.02 9.83
N ILE A 396 0.75 1.93 10.75
CA ILE A 396 -0.23 2.93 11.20
C ILE A 396 0.05 4.23 10.44
N PRO A 397 -0.90 4.74 9.63
CA PRO A 397 -0.72 5.98 8.90
C PRO A 397 -0.70 7.18 9.84
N VAL A 398 0.16 8.15 9.53
CA VAL A 398 0.27 9.42 10.25
C VAL A 398 0.27 10.54 9.22
N MET A 399 -0.59 11.55 9.43
CA MET A 399 -0.73 12.70 8.55
C MET A 399 -1.12 13.95 9.33
N PRO A 400 -0.91 15.15 8.78
CA PRO A 400 -1.41 16.37 9.38
C PRO A 400 -2.94 16.37 9.54
N ASN A 401 -3.44 17.16 10.49
CA ASN A 401 -4.88 17.30 10.74
C ASN A 401 -5.48 18.30 9.75
N TYR A 402 -6.42 17.83 8.90
CA TYR A 402 -7.16 18.69 7.97
C TYR A 402 -8.60 18.96 8.42
N LEU A 403 -9.19 18.06 9.22
CA LEU A 403 -10.43 18.30 9.94
C LEU A 403 -10.12 19.17 11.18
N ILE A 404 -10.80 20.31 11.30
CA ILE A 404 -10.65 21.25 12.41
C ILE A 404 -11.80 21.11 13.41
N SER A 405 -13.04 21.06 12.91
CA SER A 405 -14.25 21.04 13.73
C SER A 405 -15.40 20.37 12.98
N TYR A 406 -16.46 20.00 13.69
CA TYR A 406 -17.66 19.40 13.13
C TYR A 406 -18.89 19.67 14.02
N SER A 407 -20.08 19.58 13.44
CA SER A 407 -21.39 19.65 14.08
C SER A 407 -22.27 18.49 13.59
N ASP A 408 -23.58 18.56 13.78
CA ASP A 408 -24.54 17.54 13.31
C ASP A 408 -24.85 17.61 11.81
N HIS A 409 -24.46 18.69 11.10
CA HIS A 409 -24.73 18.86 9.67
C HIS A 409 -23.61 19.58 8.89
N LYS A 410 -22.46 19.83 9.51
CA LYS A 410 -21.32 20.52 8.88
C LYS A 410 -20.00 20.03 9.44
N VAL A 411 -18.99 19.99 8.57
CA VAL A 411 -17.57 19.85 8.95
C VAL A 411 -16.75 21.08 8.53
N VAL A 412 -15.83 21.51 9.39
CA VAL A 412 -14.86 22.59 9.13
C VAL A 412 -13.51 21.97 8.79
N LEU A 413 -13.01 22.27 7.60
CA LEU A 413 -11.78 21.72 7.04
C LEU A 413 -10.80 22.86 6.74
N ARG A 414 -9.50 22.59 6.87
CA ARG A 414 -8.44 23.43 6.26
C ARG A 414 -7.78 22.70 5.11
N ASN A 415 -7.23 23.46 4.17
CA ASN A 415 -6.34 22.93 3.12
C ASN A 415 -4.85 23.19 3.44
N TYR A 416 -3.98 22.93 2.46
CA TYR A 416 -2.52 23.13 2.56
C TYR A 416 -2.09 24.61 2.58
N GLU A 417 -2.98 25.54 2.20
CA GLU A 417 -2.74 26.99 2.17
C GLU A 417 -3.17 27.68 3.48
N GLY A 418 -3.81 26.93 4.38
CA GLY A 418 -4.50 27.49 5.54
C GLY A 418 -5.89 28.05 5.22
N TYR A 419 -6.43 27.84 4.01
CA TYR A 419 -7.80 28.18 3.69
C TYR A 419 -8.75 27.27 4.47
N ILE A 420 -9.64 27.87 5.27
CA ILE A 420 -10.63 27.18 6.09
C ILE A 420 -11.99 27.29 5.42
N THR A 421 -12.67 26.16 5.26
CA THR A 421 -13.98 26.06 4.62
C THR A 421 -14.89 25.09 5.34
N THR A 422 -16.19 25.23 5.13
CA THR A 422 -17.19 24.26 5.58
C THR A 422 -17.62 23.33 4.46
N TYR A 423 -17.94 22.09 4.79
CA TYR A 423 -18.69 21.17 3.94
C TYR A 423 -20.02 20.85 4.63
N GLU A 424 -21.13 21.06 3.92
CA GLU A 424 -22.49 20.74 4.39
C GLU A 424 -22.74 19.24 4.26
N GLU A 425 -23.11 18.60 5.36
CA GLU A 425 -23.54 17.22 5.38
C GLU A 425 -25.05 17.11 5.15
N PRO A 426 -25.53 16.03 4.51
CA PRO A 426 -26.95 15.88 4.25
C PRO A 426 -27.73 15.74 5.57
N PRO A 427 -28.85 16.46 5.77
CA PRO A 427 -29.66 16.37 7.00
C PRO A 427 -30.30 14.99 7.18
N THR A 428 -30.40 14.21 6.11
CA THR A 428 -30.91 12.83 6.09
C THR A 428 -30.05 11.97 5.18
N TYR A 429 -29.75 10.74 5.60
CA TYR A 429 -29.03 9.75 4.80
C TYR A 429 -29.74 8.40 4.86
N ASP A 430 -30.21 7.93 3.70
CA ASP A 430 -30.76 6.58 3.55
C ASP A 430 -29.61 5.57 3.61
N ARG A 431 -29.56 4.79 4.69
CA ARG A 431 -28.51 3.79 4.86
C ARG A 431 -28.64 2.72 3.79
N HIS A 432 -27.48 2.22 3.37
CA HIS A 432 -27.38 1.08 2.47
C HIS A 432 -28.11 -0.14 3.03
N ASP A 433 -28.93 -0.79 2.20
CA ASP A 433 -29.61 -2.04 2.57
C ASP A 433 -28.68 -3.24 2.38
N GLU A 434 -28.12 -3.70 3.49
CA GLU A 434 -27.23 -4.87 3.53
C GLU A 434 -27.94 -6.15 3.05
N ALA A 435 -29.26 -6.25 3.24
CA ALA A 435 -30.04 -7.44 2.88
C ALA A 435 -30.22 -7.60 1.37
N SER A 436 -30.07 -6.54 0.58
CA SER A 436 -30.08 -6.62 -0.90
C SER A 436 -28.69 -6.57 -1.53
N CYS A 437 -27.65 -6.27 -0.75
CA CYS A 437 -26.30 -6.14 -1.27
C CYS A 437 -25.52 -7.46 -1.25
N ARG A 438 -25.17 -7.95 -2.45
CA ARG A 438 -24.34 -9.15 -2.61
C ARG A 438 -23.02 -9.07 -1.83
N PHE A 439 -22.39 -7.89 -1.76
CA PHE A 439 -21.09 -7.75 -1.10
C PHE A 439 -21.20 -7.79 0.42
N CYS A 440 -22.26 -7.21 1.00
CA CYS A 440 -22.57 -7.36 2.42
C CYS A 440 -22.87 -8.81 2.78
N GLN A 441 -23.57 -9.54 1.89
CA GLN A 441 -23.85 -10.95 2.09
C GLN A 441 -22.63 -11.88 1.87
N SER A 442 -21.59 -11.39 1.20
CA SER A 442 -20.35 -12.13 0.92
C SER A 442 -19.16 -11.52 1.64
N GLN A 443 -19.36 -11.08 2.89
CA GLN A 443 -18.27 -10.56 3.72
C GLN A 443 -17.18 -11.62 3.87
N ARG A 444 -15.94 -11.14 3.74
CA ARG A 444 -14.78 -11.97 3.99
C ARG A 444 -14.62 -12.16 5.49
N ALA A 445 -14.42 -13.39 5.92
CA ALA A 445 -14.07 -13.65 7.31
C ALA A 445 -12.69 -13.06 7.64
N GLU A 446 -12.64 -12.19 8.66
CA GLU A 446 -11.40 -11.72 9.30
C GLU A 446 -11.39 -12.12 10.79
N PRO A 447 -11.34 -13.43 11.12
CA PRO A 447 -11.63 -13.91 12.47
C PRO A 447 -10.68 -13.30 13.49
N GLY A 448 -11.25 -12.62 14.49
CA GLY A 448 -10.49 -12.03 15.60
C GLY A 448 -9.72 -10.74 15.26
N GLN A 449 -9.88 -10.18 14.06
CA GLN A 449 -9.13 -8.99 13.62
C GLN A 449 -10.00 -7.78 13.21
N SER A 450 -11.31 -7.79 13.49
CA SER A 450 -12.21 -6.66 13.20
C SER A 450 -11.87 -5.38 13.99
N GLY A 451 -11.32 -5.52 15.20
CA GLY A 451 -10.78 -4.39 15.97
C GLY A 451 -11.79 -3.24 16.15
N VAL A 452 -11.38 -2.02 15.82
CA VAL A 452 -12.23 -0.82 15.89
C VAL A 452 -13.38 -0.85 14.88
N LEU A 453 -13.21 -1.50 13.72
CA LEU A 453 -14.31 -1.66 12.76
C LEU A 453 -15.46 -2.48 13.37
N GLY A 454 -15.13 -3.53 14.13
CA GLY A 454 -16.12 -4.31 14.87
C GLY A 454 -16.89 -3.51 15.93
N LEU A 455 -16.33 -2.40 16.44
CA LEU A 455 -17.09 -1.46 17.30
C LEU A 455 -18.11 -0.66 16.47
N LEU A 456 -17.72 -0.20 15.29
CA LEU A 456 -18.57 0.58 14.38
C LEU A 456 -19.71 -0.27 13.79
N GLU A 457 -19.47 -1.57 13.59
CA GLU A 457 -20.44 -2.54 13.08
C GLU A 457 -21.35 -3.14 14.17
N GLY A 458 -21.09 -2.81 15.44
CA GLY A 458 -21.89 -3.33 16.57
C GLY A 458 -21.61 -4.79 16.92
N GLU A 459 -20.49 -5.38 16.48
CA GLU A 459 -20.06 -6.72 16.88
C GLU A 459 -19.71 -6.80 18.38
N ARG A 460 -19.31 -5.67 18.96
CA ARG A 460 -18.99 -5.51 20.39
C ARG A 460 -19.06 -4.03 20.78
N MET A 461 -19.16 -3.74 22.08
CA MET A 461 -19.23 -2.35 22.58
C MET A 461 -17.89 -1.76 23.01
N TRP A 462 -16.89 -2.58 23.30
CA TRP A 462 -15.60 -2.11 23.81
C TRP A 462 -14.44 -3.05 23.40
N ILE A 463 -13.23 -2.51 23.49
CA ILE A 463 -11.96 -3.24 23.41
C ILE A 463 -11.20 -2.91 24.69
N GLU A 464 -10.85 -3.93 25.45
CA GLU A 464 -10.16 -3.77 26.73
C GLU A 464 -8.75 -4.36 26.66
N PRO A 465 -7.75 -3.72 27.30
CA PRO A 465 -6.45 -4.35 27.51
C PRO A 465 -6.57 -5.65 28.31
N LYS A 466 -5.70 -6.63 28.02
CA LYS A 466 -5.62 -7.86 28.81
C LYS A 466 -5.36 -7.50 30.29
N GLY A 467 -6.13 -8.09 31.21
CA GLY A 467 -6.02 -7.77 32.64
C GLY A 467 -6.99 -6.69 33.12
N PHE A 468 -7.76 -6.06 32.22
CA PHE A 468 -8.67 -4.97 32.60
C PHE A 468 -9.67 -5.42 33.67
N SER A 469 -10.44 -6.47 33.41
CA SER A 469 -11.44 -6.97 34.35
C SER A 469 -10.83 -7.34 35.70
N GLU A 470 -9.68 -8.02 35.69
CA GLU A 470 -8.98 -8.46 36.89
C GLU A 470 -8.53 -7.29 37.77
N ILE A 471 -7.94 -6.25 37.18
CA ILE A 471 -7.52 -5.04 37.90
C ILE A 471 -8.75 -4.33 38.50
N HIS A 472 -9.86 -4.30 37.76
CA HIS A 472 -11.08 -3.61 38.16
C HIS A 472 -11.93 -4.40 39.17
N THR A 473 -11.66 -5.70 39.37
CA THR A 473 -12.20 -6.43 40.54
C THR A 473 -11.67 -5.88 41.86
N ARG A 474 -10.53 -5.16 41.85
CA ARG A 474 -9.86 -4.60 43.03
C ARG A 474 -9.64 -5.64 44.16
N GLY A 475 -9.37 -6.88 43.78
CA GLY A 475 -9.16 -7.98 44.72
C GLY A 475 -10.44 -8.47 45.40
N ASN A 476 -11.63 -8.12 44.89
CA ASN A 476 -12.87 -8.73 45.36
C ASN A 476 -12.87 -10.23 45.02
N THR A 477 -12.68 -11.07 46.03
CA THR A 477 -12.67 -12.54 45.91
C THR A 477 -14.04 -13.16 46.13
N GLU A 478 -15.04 -12.39 46.55
CA GLU A 478 -16.38 -12.87 46.83
C GLU A 478 -17.36 -12.40 45.75
N ALA A 479 -17.94 -13.37 45.03
CA ALA A 479 -19.04 -13.10 44.12
C ALA A 479 -20.25 -12.60 44.93
N HIS A 480 -20.62 -11.34 44.79
CA HIS A 480 -21.78 -10.79 45.47
C HIS A 480 -22.98 -10.68 44.52
N ARG A 481 -24.20 -10.70 45.05
CA ARG A 481 -25.48 -10.73 44.30
C ARG A 481 -25.67 -9.64 43.23
N LEU A 482 -24.84 -8.59 43.22
CA LEU A 482 -24.94 -7.55 42.18
C LEU A 482 -24.04 -7.85 40.97
N GLN A 483 -23.05 -8.72 41.11
CA GLN A 483 -22.17 -9.18 40.04
C GLN A 483 -22.85 -10.28 39.20
N ASP A 484 -23.86 -9.88 38.44
CA ASP A 484 -24.60 -10.76 37.55
C ASP A 484 -24.27 -10.39 36.10
N PRO A 485 -23.54 -11.26 35.36
CA PRO A 485 -23.14 -11.04 33.96
C PRO A 485 -24.28 -10.61 33.04
N SER A 486 -25.50 -11.08 33.29
CA SER A 486 -26.67 -10.76 32.47
C SER A 486 -27.02 -9.27 32.44
N LYS A 487 -26.56 -8.49 33.43
CA LYS A 487 -26.80 -7.04 33.52
C LYS A 487 -26.02 -6.23 32.50
N TRP A 488 -24.95 -6.78 31.94
CA TRP A 488 -24.05 -6.07 31.03
C TRP A 488 -24.11 -6.61 29.61
N VAL A 489 -25.15 -7.38 29.28
CA VAL A 489 -25.45 -7.81 27.93
C VAL A 489 -26.27 -6.72 27.24
N PRO A 490 -25.70 -5.94 26.33
CA PRO A 490 -26.45 -4.93 25.59
C PRO A 490 -27.42 -5.60 24.60
N PHE A 491 -28.59 -4.98 24.42
CA PHE A 491 -29.56 -5.45 23.46
C PHE A 491 -29.13 -5.06 22.03
N GLY A 492 -28.97 -6.05 21.14
CA GLY A 492 -28.66 -5.83 19.73
C GLY A 492 -27.21 -5.45 19.42
N VAL A 493 -26.30 -5.48 20.41
CA VAL A 493 -24.87 -5.19 20.22
C VAL A 493 -24.01 -6.34 20.74
N GLY A 494 -23.53 -7.16 19.82
CA GLY A 494 -22.48 -8.14 20.11
C GLY A 494 -22.86 -9.43 20.84
N ALA A 495 -21.89 -10.35 20.74
CA ALA A 495 -21.79 -11.61 21.47
C ALA A 495 -20.82 -11.39 22.65
N ILE A 496 -21.32 -11.22 23.87
CA ILE A 496 -20.48 -11.40 25.05
C ILE A 496 -20.27 -12.92 25.18
N GLU A 497 -19.03 -13.38 25.00
CA GLU A 497 -18.64 -14.80 25.05
C GLU A 497 -19.08 -15.68 23.86
N GLY A 498 -18.96 -15.19 22.61
CA GLY A 498 -18.95 -16.08 21.44
C GLY A 498 -20.29 -16.73 21.07
N GLN A 499 -21.43 -16.22 21.57
CA GLN A 499 -22.74 -16.52 21.00
C GLN A 499 -23.44 -15.23 20.57
N ALA A 500 -23.54 -15.00 19.27
CA ALA A 500 -24.38 -13.96 18.71
C ALA A 500 -25.84 -14.39 18.89
N GLN A 501 -26.62 -13.66 19.69
CA GLN A 501 -28.07 -13.77 19.60
C GLN A 501 -28.51 -13.11 18.30
N ALA A 502 -29.30 -13.83 17.51
CA ALA A 502 -29.80 -13.36 16.22
C ALA A 502 -30.49 -12.00 16.39
N ALA A 503 -30.06 -11.03 15.58
CA ALA A 503 -30.65 -9.70 15.51
C ALA A 503 -32.15 -9.81 15.17
N GLY A 504 -33.00 -9.62 16.17
CA GLY A 504 -34.43 -9.41 15.99
C GLY A 504 -34.70 -7.92 15.82
N GLN A 505 -35.45 -7.57 14.77
CA GLN A 505 -35.96 -6.21 14.51
C GLN A 505 -36.45 -5.52 15.80
N LEU A 506 -36.10 -4.24 15.93
CA LEU A 506 -36.60 -3.33 16.96
C LEU A 506 -38.12 -3.48 17.10
N ARG A 507 -38.60 -3.96 18.25
CA ARG A 507 -39.96 -3.63 18.66
C ARG A 507 -39.96 -2.17 19.08
N VAL A 508 -40.61 -1.34 18.27
CA VAL A 508 -41.09 -0.03 18.72
C VAL A 508 -41.96 -0.30 19.96
N LEU A 509 -41.51 0.15 21.13
CA LEU A 509 -42.35 0.16 22.32
C LEU A 509 -43.32 1.33 22.16
N GLU A 510 -44.54 1.05 21.73
CA GLU A 510 -45.62 2.02 21.89
C GLU A 510 -45.84 2.27 23.39
N GLY A 511 -45.89 3.55 23.76
CA GLY A 511 -46.07 4.02 25.13
C GLY A 511 -47.27 3.33 25.79
N GLY A 512 -47.05 2.85 27.00
CA GLY A 512 -47.91 1.88 27.67
C GLY A 512 -49.36 2.32 27.90
N ASP A 513 -50.21 1.31 27.95
CA ASP A 513 -51.44 1.29 28.74
C ASP A 513 -51.48 -0.01 29.57
N PRO A 514 -52.09 0.00 30.77
CA PRO A 514 -51.89 -1.02 31.78
C PRO A 514 -52.60 -2.33 31.40
N ALA A 515 -51.85 -3.43 31.40
CA ALA A 515 -52.41 -4.76 31.19
C ALA A 515 -53.37 -5.14 32.35
N PRO A 516 -54.61 -5.62 32.07
CA PRO A 516 -55.43 -6.29 33.07
C PRO A 516 -55.00 -7.77 33.20
N PRO A 517 -55.36 -8.46 34.30
CA PRO A 517 -54.67 -9.68 34.67
C PRO A 517 -55.40 -10.98 34.25
N VAL A 518 -54.60 -12.06 34.19
CA VAL A 518 -54.90 -13.50 34.46
C VAL A 518 -55.33 -14.43 33.31
N ALA A 519 -54.61 -15.56 33.12
CA ALA A 519 -55.02 -16.97 33.32
C ALA A 519 -54.32 -18.00 32.37
N PRO A 520 -54.09 -19.27 32.79
CA PRO A 520 -53.20 -20.24 32.12
C PRO A 520 -53.89 -21.07 31.00
N PRO A 521 -53.14 -21.88 30.20
CA PRO A 521 -53.52 -22.24 28.84
C PRO A 521 -54.27 -23.59 28.71
N SER A 522 -55.13 -23.72 27.68
CA SER A 522 -55.49 -25.04 27.12
C SER A 522 -55.80 -25.04 25.61
N ALA A 523 -55.08 -25.91 24.89
CA ALA A 523 -55.39 -26.75 23.72
C ALA A 523 -56.42 -26.33 22.61
N ALA A 524 -55.87 -26.11 21.41
CA ALA A 524 -56.09 -26.84 20.13
C ALA A 524 -57.43 -26.81 19.32
N THR A 525 -57.38 -26.12 18.16
CA THR A 525 -57.93 -26.46 16.78
C THR A 525 -59.46 -26.35 16.47
N PRO A 526 -59.92 -26.13 15.20
CA PRO A 526 -59.68 -25.01 14.27
C PRO A 526 -61.03 -24.49 13.62
N PRO A 527 -61.11 -23.88 12.40
CA PRO A 527 -61.85 -22.63 12.17
C PRO A 527 -63.17 -22.77 11.42
N ALA A 528 -64.13 -21.85 11.63
CA ALA A 528 -65.20 -21.63 10.65
C ALA A 528 -65.94 -20.28 10.79
N VAL A 529 -66.16 -19.64 9.63
CA VAL A 529 -67.26 -18.74 9.21
C VAL A 529 -67.25 -17.26 9.67
N ALA A 530 -67.12 -16.36 8.67
CA ALA A 530 -67.55 -14.95 8.69
C ALA A 530 -69.03 -14.85 8.30
N PRO A 531 -69.87 -13.88 8.79
CA PRO A 531 -69.85 -12.45 8.37
C PRO A 531 -70.46 -11.48 9.45
N PRO A 532 -71.00 -10.28 9.16
CA PRO A 532 -70.52 -9.11 8.41
C PRO A 532 -70.46 -7.79 9.25
N SER A 533 -69.68 -6.82 8.75
CA SER A 533 -69.86 -5.34 8.73
C SER A 533 -70.75 -4.65 9.80
N ALA A 534 -70.15 -3.77 10.62
CA ALA A 534 -70.82 -2.57 11.12
C ALA A 534 -69.84 -1.43 11.52
N ALA A 535 -70.09 -0.26 10.92
CA ALA A 535 -70.02 1.11 11.44
C ALA A 535 -68.70 1.70 12.00
N THR A 536 -68.17 2.64 11.22
CA THR A 536 -67.17 3.65 11.57
C THR A 536 -67.72 4.70 12.57
N PRO A 537 -66.98 5.09 13.63
CA PRO A 537 -67.26 6.30 14.42
C PRO A 537 -66.55 7.55 13.86
N PRO A 538 -67.01 8.77 14.19
CA PRO A 538 -66.64 10.01 13.51
C PRO A 538 -65.24 10.54 13.89
N PRO A 539 -64.64 11.43 13.08
CA PRO A 539 -63.30 11.97 13.33
C PRO A 539 -63.30 13.02 14.45
N LYS A 540 -62.19 13.09 15.20
CA LYS A 540 -61.83 14.17 16.13
C LYS A 540 -61.28 15.38 15.34
N PRO A 541 -61.41 16.61 15.85
CA PRO A 541 -61.10 17.83 15.10
C PRO A 541 -59.61 18.01 14.83
N GLU A 542 -59.29 18.33 13.57
CA GLU A 542 -58.00 18.85 13.12
C GLU A 542 -57.78 20.27 13.69
N TYR A 543 -56.64 20.50 14.32
CA TYR A 543 -56.11 21.85 14.53
C TYR A 543 -55.28 22.25 13.30
N GLY A 544 -55.59 23.42 12.74
CA GLY A 544 -54.90 23.96 11.57
C GLY A 544 -53.51 24.52 11.88
N PRO A 545 -52.69 24.79 10.85
CA PRO A 545 -51.30 25.23 10.99
C PRO A 545 -51.26 26.69 11.42
N GLY A 546 -50.60 27.00 12.54
CA GLY A 546 -50.31 28.39 12.93
C GLY A 546 -50.39 28.76 14.41
N GLU A 547 -50.57 27.83 15.34
CA GLU A 547 -50.50 28.14 16.78
C GLU A 547 -49.38 27.35 17.46
N GLU A 548 -48.23 28.02 17.66
CA GLU A 548 -47.15 27.54 18.51
C GLU A 548 -47.55 27.62 20.00
N PRO A 549 -47.21 26.61 20.82
CA PRO A 549 -47.44 26.65 22.26
C PRO A 549 -46.47 27.63 22.94
N ARG A 550 -47.04 28.63 23.62
CA ARG A 550 -46.30 29.58 24.48
C ARG A 550 -45.55 28.84 25.60
N PRO A 551 -44.27 29.16 25.88
CA PRO A 551 -43.55 28.69 27.06
C PRO A 551 -44.18 29.25 28.35
N ARG A 552 -44.17 28.44 29.41
CA ARG A 552 -44.60 28.84 30.76
C ARG A 552 -43.52 29.67 31.45
N ASP A 553 -43.96 30.63 32.25
CA ASP A 553 -43.16 31.55 33.05
C ASP A 553 -42.12 30.83 33.91
N GLY A 554 -40.83 31.21 33.82
CA GLY A 554 -39.83 30.72 34.77
C GLY A 554 -38.33 30.81 34.48
N GLU A 555 -37.84 31.11 33.27
CA GLU A 555 -36.38 31.11 33.02
C GLU A 555 -35.88 32.32 32.20
N PRO A 556 -34.66 32.84 32.49
CA PRO A 556 -34.22 34.17 32.04
C PRO A 556 -33.57 34.15 30.66
N THR A 557 -33.93 35.14 29.84
CA THR A 557 -33.24 35.49 28.60
C THR A 557 -32.04 36.38 28.91
N GLY A 558 -30.83 35.84 28.75
CA GLY A 558 -29.56 36.54 28.94
C GLY A 558 -28.92 36.94 27.61
N SER A 559 -28.86 38.25 27.37
CA SER A 559 -28.31 38.93 26.20
C SER A 559 -26.78 38.87 26.07
N ALA A 560 -26.33 38.89 24.80
CA ALA A 560 -25.21 39.63 24.22
C ALA A 560 -24.05 40.13 25.12
N HIS A 561 -22.82 39.70 24.79
CA HIS A 561 -21.70 40.54 24.32
C HIS A 561 -20.38 39.76 24.40
N GLY A 562 -19.52 39.91 23.39
CA GLY A 562 -18.08 39.67 23.53
C GLY A 562 -17.42 38.94 22.37
N GLU A 563 -17.13 39.67 21.30
CA GLU A 563 -15.95 39.38 20.46
C GLU A 563 -14.72 39.21 21.36
N LEU A 564 -13.86 38.23 21.09
CA LEU A 564 -12.42 38.28 21.35
C LEU A 564 -11.75 37.08 20.66
N LEU A 565 -10.98 37.42 19.61
CA LEU A 565 -9.73 36.85 19.09
C LEU A 565 -9.48 35.33 19.17
#